data_AF-A0A6N4H8M0-F1
#
_entry.id   AF-A0A6N4H8M0-F1
#
_cell.length_a   1.000
_cell.length_b   1.000
_cell.length_c   1.000
_cell.angle_alpha   90.00
_cell.angle_beta   90.00
_cell.angle_gamma   90.00
#
_symmetry.space_group_name_H-M   'P 1'
#
loop_
_entity.id
_entity.type
_entity.pdbx_description
1 polymer ?
#
loop_
_entity_poly.entity_id
_entity_poly.type
_entity_poly.pdbx_seq_one_letter_code
_entity_poly.pdbx_strand_id
1 'polypeptide(L)'
;MKQSLLICAAAALLAGSSCSEQEPFNAAMPVRLSIAGISPGSRAAANYSADDYFGLRGMAGASVSVKARTTTYIYADGTLAGATPDDVLYFPVDGSALSSVKVYWPEEAVRQAQGGAIAKDQREKEAFLAADWLSAELKEVAPAQAVALTLGHERPKLTFTLAGTMSGSRITALSVAGYDAYCDPQTGDAQLIMLPGNTEIAPEAIGTVTIGGQERPRNFVVKTMPALKAGENHTIEINF
;
A
#
# COMPACT_ATOMS: atom_id res chain seq x y z
N MET A 1 46.32 -36.22 -59.38
CA MET A 1 45.03 -36.94 -59.25
C MET A 1 44.61 -36.84 -57.80
N LYS A 2 43.52 -36.11 -57.47
CA LYS A 2 42.18 -36.65 -57.08
C LYS A 2 42.31 -37.67 -55.93
N GLN A 3 41.73 -37.52 -54.73
CA GLN A 3 40.34 -37.22 -54.33
C GLN A 3 40.38 -36.59 -52.90
N SER A 4 39.68 -35.50 -52.55
CA SER A 4 38.24 -35.31 -52.26
C SER A 4 37.69 -36.18 -51.11
N LEU A 5 37.31 -35.55 -49.98
CA LEU A 5 35.98 -35.60 -49.31
C LEU A 5 36.01 -34.73 -48.00
N LEU A 6 35.31 -33.58 -47.95
CA LEU A 6 34.03 -33.30 -47.25
C LEU A 6 34.13 -33.21 -45.70
N ILE A 7 34.15 -31.99 -45.11
CA ILE A 7 33.05 -31.16 -44.56
C ILE A 7 32.40 -31.72 -43.28
N CYS A 8 32.51 -30.95 -42.17
CA CYS A 8 31.49 -30.62 -41.13
C CYS A 8 32.20 -29.95 -39.93
N ALA A 9 32.13 -28.63 -39.77
CA ALA A 9 31.10 -27.89 -39.02
C ALA A 9 31.23 -27.99 -37.48
N ALA A 10 31.62 -26.89 -36.84
CA ALA A 10 31.08 -26.40 -35.56
C ALA A 10 31.66 -25.01 -35.26
N ALA A 11 30.85 -23.97 -35.47
CA ALA A 11 31.12 -22.64 -34.95
C ALA A 11 30.89 -22.67 -33.43
N ALA A 12 31.91 -22.34 -32.65
CA ALA A 12 31.78 -22.11 -31.22
C ALA A 12 31.06 -20.77 -31.00
N LEU A 13 29.76 -20.82 -30.71
CA LEU A 13 29.01 -19.67 -30.25
C LEU A 13 29.26 -19.46 -28.75
N LEU A 14 29.81 -18.31 -28.41
CA LEU A 14 29.78 -17.71 -27.08
C LEU A 14 28.34 -17.39 -26.71
N ALA A 15 27.83 -18.01 -25.64
CA ALA A 15 26.74 -17.49 -24.84
C ALA A 15 26.89 -18.04 -23.41
N GLY A 16 27.72 -17.37 -22.61
CA GLY A 16 27.69 -17.52 -21.16
C GLY A 16 26.40 -16.89 -20.64
N SER A 17 25.31 -17.64 -20.68
CA SER A 17 24.10 -17.32 -19.92
C SER A 17 24.41 -17.58 -18.45
N SER A 18 24.58 -16.51 -17.68
CA SER A 18 24.57 -16.55 -16.22
C SER A 18 23.16 -16.93 -15.75
N CYS A 19 22.84 -18.22 -15.79
CA CYS A 19 21.85 -18.78 -14.91
C CYS A 19 22.46 -18.68 -13.51
N SER A 20 21.96 -17.75 -12.70
CA SER A 20 22.16 -17.84 -11.25
C SER A 20 21.65 -19.22 -10.83
N GLU A 21 22.57 -20.13 -10.50
CA GLU A 21 22.23 -21.37 -9.84
C GLU A 21 21.49 -20.99 -8.55
N GLN A 22 20.18 -21.26 -8.52
CA GLN A 22 19.45 -21.32 -7.27
C GLN A 22 20.11 -22.43 -6.46
N GLU A 23 20.79 -22.07 -5.37
CA GLU A 23 21.39 -23.07 -4.49
C GLU A 23 20.34 -24.11 -4.05
N PRO A 24 20.69 -25.40 -4.06
CA PRO A 24 19.78 -26.44 -3.60
C PRO A 24 19.41 -26.19 -2.13
N PHE A 25 18.12 -26.23 -1.83
CA PHE A 25 17.56 -26.07 -0.49
C PHE A 25 18.23 -27.04 0.49
N ASN A 26 19.01 -26.52 1.44
CA ASN A 26 19.60 -27.31 2.52
C ASN A 26 18.60 -27.39 3.70
N ALA A 27 17.86 -28.49 3.78
CA ALA A 27 16.85 -28.74 4.80
C ALA A 27 17.37 -28.74 6.26
N ALA A 28 18.69 -28.68 6.48
CA ALA A 28 19.28 -28.62 7.81
C ALA A 28 19.35 -27.20 8.40
N MET A 29 19.17 -26.14 7.60
CA MET A 29 19.21 -24.76 8.08
C MET A 29 17.82 -24.12 8.04
N PRO A 30 17.36 -23.51 9.16
CA PRO A 30 16.04 -22.90 9.21
C PRO A 30 16.00 -21.69 8.25
N VAL A 31 15.06 -21.72 7.30
CA VAL A 31 14.88 -20.64 6.32
C VAL A 31 14.12 -19.48 6.98
N ARG A 32 14.68 -18.28 6.88
CA ARG A 32 14.09 -17.05 7.41
C ARG A 32 12.95 -16.58 6.49
N LEU A 33 11.83 -16.19 7.08
CA LEU A 33 10.79 -15.46 6.37
C LEU A 33 11.27 -14.03 6.13
N SER A 34 11.61 -13.73 4.88
CA SER A 34 11.96 -12.40 4.39
C SER A 34 10.89 -11.91 3.41
N ILE A 35 10.48 -10.66 3.53
CA ILE A 35 9.49 -10.03 2.65
C ILE A 35 10.20 -8.92 1.87
N ALA A 36 10.26 -9.03 0.54
CA ALA A 36 10.91 -8.04 -0.32
C ALA A 36 10.05 -7.72 -1.54
N GLY A 37 10.11 -6.50 -2.04
CA GLY A 37 9.23 -6.04 -3.12
C GLY A 37 7.84 -5.73 -2.58
N ILE A 38 7.80 -4.89 -1.55
CA ILE A 38 6.57 -4.48 -0.87
C ILE A 38 5.92 -3.31 -1.59
N SER A 39 4.62 -3.38 -1.79
CA SER A 39 3.83 -2.28 -2.31
C SER A 39 2.49 -2.13 -1.59
N PRO A 40 2.00 -0.90 -1.39
CA PRO A 40 0.57 -0.70 -1.14
C PRO A 40 -0.21 -1.02 -2.42
N GLY A 41 -1.40 -1.60 -2.26
CA GLY A 41 -2.36 -1.75 -3.34
C GLY A 41 -2.74 -0.38 -3.88
N SER A 42 -3.15 -0.30 -5.14
CA SER A 42 -3.57 0.97 -5.73
C SER A 42 -5.06 1.19 -5.58
N ARG A 43 -5.45 2.44 -5.29
CA ARG A 43 -6.84 2.93 -5.32
C ARG A 43 -6.92 4.30 -6.02
N ALA A 44 -6.02 4.58 -6.95
CA ALA A 44 -5.69 5.91 -7.50
C ALA A 44 -6.89 6.90 -7.58
N ALA A 45 -6.78 8.10 -7.00
CA ALA A 45 -6.48 9.30 -7.81
C ALA A 45 -5.06 9.87 -7.64
N ALA A 46 -4.43 9.68 -6.48
CA ALA A 46 -2.98 9.72 -6.30
C ALA A 46 -2.52 8.34 -5.81
N ASN A 47 -1.31 7.93 -6.19
CA ASN A 47 -0.68 6.69 -5.74
C ASN A 47 0.50 7.03 -4.85
N TYR A 48 0.47 6.50 -3.63
CA TYR A 48 1.54 6.65 -2.65
C TYR A 48 2.39 5.38 -2.67
N SER A 49 3.71 5.55 -2.64
CA SER A 49 4.66 4.45 -2.67
C SER A 49 4.72 3.73 -1.31
N ALA A 50 5.43 2.61 -1.24
CA ALA A 50 5.76 2.01 0.05
C ALA A 50 6.54 3.01 0.94
N ASP A 51 7.48 3.77 0.37
CA ASP A 51 8.25 4.77 1.12
C ASP A 51 7.36 5.89 1.69
N ASP A 52 6.25 6.25 1.02
CA ASP A 52 5.31 7.23 1.55
C ASP A 52 4.61 6.75 2.83
N TYR A 53 4.27 5.46 2.92
CA TYR A 53 3.62 4.87 4.10
C TYR A 53 4.64 4.49 5.18
N PHE A 54 5.60 3.65 4.82
CA PHE A 54 6.56 3.09 5.76
C PHE A 54 7.68 4.06 6.13
N GLY A 55 7.88 5.13 5.36
CA GLY A 55 8.79 6.23 5.71
C GLY A 55 8.21 7.23 6.71
N LEU A 56 6.93 7.11 7.10
CA LEU A 56 6.33 7.95 8.11
C LEU A 56 7.07 7.81 9.45
N ARG A 57 7.41 8.95 10.05
CA ARG A 57 8.18 8.98 11.29
C ARG A 57 7.45 8.24 12.41
N GLY A 58 8.10 7.21 12.97
CA GLY A 58 7.54 6.38 14.04
C GLY A 58 6.55 5.32 13.55
N MET A 59 6.45 5.10 12.23
CA MET A 59 5.52 4.13 11.63
C MET A 59 6.22 3.26 10.58
N ALA A 60 7.52 2.98 10.73
CA ALA A 60 8.24 2.06 9.85
C ALA A 60 7.94 0.58 10.12
N GLY A 61 7.32 0.28 11.26
CA GLY A 61 6.99 -1.08 11.69
C GLY A 61 5.71 -1.62 11.06
N ALA A 62 5.77 -2.86 10.58
CA ALA A 62 4.62 -3.70 10.25
C ALA A 62 4.62 -4.93 11.15
N SER A 63 3.45 -5.38 11.56
CA SER A 63 3.36 -6.64 12.30
C SER A 63 3.18 -7.80 11.33
N VAL A 64 3.98 -8.84 11.52
CA VAL A 64 3.95 -10.08 10.76
C VAL A 64 3.55 -11.21 11.70
N SER A 65 2.50 -11.93 11.33
CA SER A 65 1.93 -13.01 12.13
C SER A 65 1.93 -14.33 11.37
N VAL A 66 2.44 -15.36 12.03
CA VAL A 66 2.45 -16.75 11.57
C VAL A 66 1.94 -17.63 12.71
N LYS A 67 0.84 -18.34 12.48
CA LYS A 67 0.12 -19.10 13.53
C LYS A 67 -0.19 -18.17 14.73
N ALA A 68 0.25 -18.55 15.93
CA ALA A 68 0.04 -17.79 17.17
C ALA A 68 1.17 -16.79 17.49
N ARG A 69 2.18 -16.66 16.62
CA ARG A 69 3.31 -15.77 16.84
C ARG A 69 3.19 -14.53 15.96
N THR A 70 3.25 -13.37 16.60
CA THR A 70 3.27 -12.05 15.95
C THR A 70 4.55 -11.34 16.35
N THR A 71 5.17 -10.65 15.41
CA THR A 71 6.41 -9.88 15.60
C THR A 71 6.38 -8.62 14.76
N THR A 72 7.19 -7.61 15.13
CA THR A 72 7.36 -6.40 14.32
C THR A 72 8.51 -6.59 13.34
N TYR A 73 8.23 -6.39 12.07
CA TYR A 73 9.24 -6.23 11.02
C TYR A 73 9.39 -4.74 10.71
N ILE A 74 10.61 -4.31 10.46
CA ILE A 74 10.94 -2.92 10.13
C ILE A 74 11.18 -2.81 8.64
N TYR A 75 10.60 -1.75 8.06
CA TYR A 75 10.77 -1.43 6.66
C TYR A 75 12.10 -0.73 6.41
N ALA A 76 12.86 -1.22 5.44
CA ALA A 76 14.03 -0.56 4.88
C ALA A 76 14.19 -0.98 3.42
N ASP A 77 14.38 0.00 2.52
CA ASP A 77 14.71 -0.22 1.10
C ASP A 77 13.83 -1.27 0.40
N GLY A 78 12.50 -1.15 0.53
CA GLY A 78 11.54 -2.05 -0.11
C GLY A 78 11.40 -3.45 0.54
N THR A 79 12.00 -3.65 1.72
CA THR A 79 12.06 -4.92 2.44
C THR A 79 11.51 -4.77 3.86
N LEU A 80 10.76 -5.77 4.33
CA LEU A 80 10.38 -5.93 5.74
C LEU A 80 11.18 -7.10 6.31
N ALA A 81 11.93 -6.84 7.38
CA ALA A 81 12.68 -7.85 8.11
C ALA A 81 12.56 -7.65 9.62
N GLY A 82 12.72 -8.75 10.38
CA GLY A 82 12.80 -8.67 11.84
C GLY A 82 13.96 -7.77 12.27
N ALA A 83 13.71 -6.87 13.21
CA ALA A 83 14.70 -5.89 13.68
C ALA A 83 15.90 -6.58 14.37
N THR A 84 15.63 -7.66 15.09
CA THR A 84 16.62 -8.48 15.76
C THR A 84 16.52 -9.95 15.33
N PRO A 85 17.55 -10.79 15.57
CA PRO A 85 17.47 -12.23 15.30
C PRO A 85 16.28 -12.92 15.99
N ASP A 86 15.87 -12.44 17.16
CA ASP A 86 14.73 -12.99 17.90
C ASP A 86 13.39 -12.62 17.28
N ASP A 87 13.34 -11.55 16.49
CA ASP A 87 12.12 -11.09 15.80
C ASP A 87 11.89 -11.84 14.48
N VAL A 88 12.86 -12.60 13.98
CA VAL A 88 12.76 -13.29 12.70
C VAL A 88 11.84 -14.51 12.82
N LEU A 89 10.86 -14.60 11.93
CA LEU A 89 10.05 -15.79 11.75
C LEU A 89 10.74 -16.74 10.77
N TYR A 90 10.51 -18.04 10.96
CA TYR A 90 11.16 -19.09 10.17
C TYR A 90 10.13 -20.04 9.58
N PHE A 91 10.45 -20.59 8.41
CA PHE A 91 9.75 -21.74 7.88
C PHE A 91 10.02 -22.98 8.73
N PRO A 92 9.07 -23.94 8.78
CA PRO A 92 9.28 -25.25 9.37
C PRO A 92 10.53 -25.95 8.83
N VAL A 93 11.25 -26.65 9.71
CA VAL A 93 12.51 -27.36 9.36
C VAL A 93 12.28 -28.52 8.39
N ASP A 94 11.05 -29.06 8.36
CA ASP A 94 10.65 -30.10 7.41
C ASP A 94 10.42 -29.55 5.98
N GLY A 95 10.63 -28.24 5.76
CA GLY A 95 10.44 -27.58 4.46
C GLY A 95 8.98 -27.35 4.10
N SER A 96 8.04 -27.58 5.02
CA SER A 96 6.63 -27.33 4.76
C SER A 96 6.31 -25.84 4.61
N ALA A 97 5.26 -25.55 3.85
CA ALA A 97 4.77 -24.20 3.67
C ALA A 97 4.14 -23.64 4.96
N LEU A 98 4.18 -22.32 5.12
CA LEU A 98 3.38 -21.62 6.12
C LEU A 98 1.95 -21.52 5.62
N SER A 99 1.00 -22.08 6.37
CA SER A 99 -0.41 -22.09 5.99
C SER A 99 -0.99 -20.68 5.81
N SER A 100 -0.56 -19.73 6.65
CA SER A 100 -0.96 -18.32 6.57
C SER A 100 0.13 -17.43 7.14
N VAL A 101 0.45 -16.36 6.40
CA VAL A 101 1.28 -15.23 6.84
C VAL A 101 0.42 -13.97 6.73
N LYS A 102 0.14 -13.34 7.86
CA LYS A 102 -0.62 -12.08 7.92
C LYS A 102 0.32 -10.92 8.17
N VAL A 103 0.18 -9.86 7.39
CA VAL A 103 0.98 -8.65 7.52
C VAL A 103 0.04 -7.47 7.63
N TYR A 104 0.32 -6.57 8.56
CA TYR A 104 -0.48 -5.37 8.74
C TYR A 104 0.38 -4.18 9.16
N TRP A 105 0.04 -3.02 8.60
CA TRP A 105 0.68 -1.74 8.82
C TRP A 105 -0.39 -0.68 9.15
N PRO A 106 -0.19 0.20 10.13
CA PRO A 106 0.96 0.26 11.05
C PRO A 106 1.02 -0.98 11.94
N GLU A 107 2.14 -1.17 12.65
CA GLU A 107 2.26 -2.26 13.63
C GLU A 107 1.16 -2.23 14.70
N GLU A 108 0.90 -3.38 15.32
CA GLU A 108 -0.19 -3.60 16.28
C GLU A 108 -0.20 -2.54 17.40
N ALA A 109 0.97 -2.26 17.99
CA ALA A 109 1.07 -1.30 19.09
C ALA A 109 0.57 0.10 18.69
N VAL A 110 0.90 0.53 17.46
CA VAL A 110 0.45 1.82 16.91
C VAL A 110 -1.06 1.78 16.64
N ARG A 111 -1.57 0.69 16.05
CA ARG A 111 -3.02 0.52 15.81
C ARG A 111 -3.83 0.54 17.11
N GLN A 112 -3.33 -0.13 18.14
CA GLN A 112 -3.93 -0.16 19.49
C GLN A 112 -3.91 1.23 20.13
N ALA A 113 -2.79 1.95 20.04
CA ALA A 113 -2.69 3.33 20.52
C ALA A 113 -3.68 4.28 19.82
N GLN A 114 -3.96 4.04 18.53
CA GLN A 114 -4.97 4.77 17.75
C GLN A 114 -6.41 4.35 18.07
N GLY A 115 -6.62 3.20 18.73
CA GLY A 115 -7.94 2.72 19.15
C GLY A 115 -8.94 2.48 18.01
N GLY A 116 -8.46 2.31 16.77
CA GLY A 116 -9.31 2.20 15.57
C GLY A 116 -9.96 3.50 15.12
N ALA A 117 -9.70 4.63 15.78
CA ALA A 117 -10.21 5.93 15.36
C ALA A 117 -9.46 6.47 14.13
N ILE A 118 -10.11 7.41 13.44
CA ILE A 118 -9.49 8.21 12.37
C ILE A 118 -9.33 9.64 12.88
N ALA A 119 -8.14 10.20 12.69
CA ALA A 119 -7.89 11.60 12.98
C ALA A 119 -8.82 12.48 12.12
N LYS A 120 -9.49 13.44 12.77
CA LYS A 120 -10.34 14.41 12.07
C LYS A 120 -9.53 15.37 11.22
N ASP A 121 -8.34 15.73 11.68
CA ASP A 121 -7.41 16.56 10.94
C ASP A 121 -6.50 15.68 10.08
N GLN A 122 -6.73 15.68 8.77
CA GLN A 122 -5.91 14.98 7.78
C GLN A 122 -5.29 15.98 6.78
N ARG A 123 -5.13 17.27 7.14
CA ARG A 123 -4.64 18.30 6.23
C ARG A 123 -3.20 18.07 5.76
N GLU A 124 -2.40 17.43 6.60
CA GLU A 124 -1.01 17.06 6.27
C GLU A 124 -0.98 15.68 5.62
N LYS A 125 -0.09 15.49 4.63
CA LYS A 125 0.07 14.22 3.90
C LYS A 125 0.34 13.07 4.87
N GLU A 126 1.17 13.30 5.87
CA GLU A 126 1.54 12.31 6.89
C GLU A 126 0.34 11.89 7.75
N ALA A 127 -0.52 12.84 8.12
CA ALA A 127 -1.73 12.55 8.91
C ALA A 127 -2.77 11.77 8.09
N PHE A 128 -2.93 12.13 6.81
CA PHE A 128 -3.76 11.42 5.85
C PHE A 128 -3.28 9.97 5.62
N LEU A 129 -1.99 9.76 5.38
CA LEU A 129 -1.44 8.42 5.17
C LEU A 129 -1.42 7.58 6.44
N ALA A 130 -1.16 8.18 7.61
CA ALA A 130 -1.24 7.49 8.90
C ALA A 130 -2.66 6.99 9.22
N ALA A 131 -3.69 7.65 8.66
CA ALA A 131 -5.08 7.21 8.77
C ALA A 131 -5.42 6.03 7.86
N ASP A 132 -4.56 5.64 6.92
CA ASP A 132 -4.87 4.62 5.90
C ASP A 132 -4.20 3.27 6.17
N TRP A 133 -4.84 2.46 6.99
CA TRP A 133 -4.30 1.16 7.40
C TRP A 133 -4.24 0.16 6.23
N LEU A 134 -3.18 -0.64 6.21
CA LEU A 134 -2.87 -1.62 5.16
C LEU A 134 -2.74 -3.04 5.73
N SER A 135 -3.23 -4.06 5.04
CA SER A 135 -2.95 -5.46 5.38
C SER A 135 -2.95 -6.41 4.20
N ALA A 136 -2.35 -7.57 4.41
CA ALA A 136 -2.37 -8.69 3.49
C ALA A 136 -2.38 -10.02 4.25
N GLU A 137 -2.97 -11.04 3.64
CA GLU A 137 -2.85 -12.42 4.07
C GLU A 137 -2.38 -13.28 2.89
N LEU A 138 -1.22 -13.88 3.05
CA LEU A 138 -0.69 -14.86 2.11
C LEU A 138 -1.01 -16.26 2.64
N LYS A 139 -1.46 -17.15 1.76
CA LYS A 139 -1.77 -18.54 2.08
C LYS A 139 -0.78 -19.47 1.40
N GLU A 140 -0.46 -20.59 2.05
CA GLU A 140 0.43 -21.62 1.51
C GLU A 140 1.78 -21.06 1.04
N VAL A 141 2.42 -20.25 1.89
CA VAL A 141 3.71 -19.61 1.58
C VAL A 141 4.81 -20.66 1.66
N ALA A 142 5.37 -21.04 0.52
CA ALA A 142 6.50 -21.96 0.45
C ALA A 142 7.82 -21.30 0.91
N PRO A 143 8.80 -22.08 1.41
CA PRO A 143 10.12 -21.56 1.70
C PRO A 143 10.75 -20.91 0.45
N ALA A 144 11.08 -19.63 0.56
CA ALA A 144 11.66 -18.84 -0.52
C ALA A 144 12.67 -17.84 0.03
N GLN A 145 13.57 -17.36 -0.84
CA GLN A 145 14.56 -16.36 -0.46
C GLN A 145 13.93 -15.01 -0.09
N ALA A 146 12.85 -14.64 -0.77
CA ALA A 146 12.04 -13.47 -0.44
C ALA A 146 10.61 -13.65 -0.97
N VAL A 147 9.65 -13.11 -0.23
CA VAL A 147 8.23 -13.13 -0.58
C VAL A 147 7.78 -11.72 -0.96
N ALA A 148 7.29 -11.55 -2.19
CA ALA A 148 6.67 -10.30 -2.63
C ALA A 148 5.30 -10.09 -1.98
N LEU A 149 4.99 -8.84 -1.65
CA LEU A 149 3.80 -8.52 -0.88
C LEU A 149 3.15 -7.23 -1.38
N THR A 150 1.87 -7.34 -1.73
CA THR A 150 1.02 -6.17 -1.95
C THR A 150 0.00 -6.07 -0.81
N LEU A 151 0.00 -4.97 -0.06
CA LEU A 151 -0.94 -4.75 1.04
C LEU A 151 -2.19 -4.04 0.54
N GLY A 152 -3.37 -4.62 0.79
CA GLY A 152 -4.65 -3.96 0.54
C GLY A 152 -4.98 -2.92 1.60
N HIS A 153 -5.76 -1.91 1.22
CA HIS A 153 -6.22 -0.90 2.17
C HIS A 153 -7.43 -1.39 2.96
N GLU A 154 -7.45 -1.12 4.26
CA GLU A 154 -8.53 -1.52 5.17
C GLU A 154 -9.63 -0.47 5.29
N ARG A 155 -9.38 0.75 4.82
CA ARG A 155 -10.27 1.90 4.99
C ARG A 155 -10.65 2.48 3.64
N PRO A 156 -11.87 2.98 3.43
CA PRO A 156 -12.26 3.72 2.22
C PRO A 156 -11.50 5.04 2.07
N LYS A 157 -11.25 5.42 0.82
CA LYS A 157 -10.75 6.75 0.45
C LYS A 157 -11.83 7.51 -0.31
N LEU A 158 -11.98 8.79 0.00
CA LEU A 158 -12.75 9.74 -0.79
C LEU A 158 -11.77 10.64 -1.53
N THR A 159 -12.02 10.83 -2.83
CA THR A 159 -11.32 11.82 -3.65
C THR A 159 -12.33 12.84 -4.15
N PHE A 160 -12.10 14.11 -3.89
CA PHE A 160 -12.92 15.21 -4.38
C PHE A 160 -12.17 15.92 -5.49
N THR A 161 -12.76 15.95 -6.68
CA THR A 161 -12.20 16.60 -7.87
C THR A 161 -13.11 17.72 -8.32
N LEU A 162 -12.53 18.80 -8.82
CA LEU A 162 -13.29 19.85 -9.49
C LEU A 162 -13.66 19.40 -10.90
N ALA A 163 -14.88 19.69 -11.32
CA ALA A 163 -15.37 19.40 -12.66
C ALA A 163 -15.88 20.67 -13.36
N GLY A 164 -16.24 20.54 -14.63
CA GLY A 164 -16.82 21.62 -15.42
C GLY A 164 -15.88 22.79 -15.63
N THR A 165 -16.39 24.02 -15.45
CA THR A 165 -15.64 25.29 -15.62
C THR A 165 -14.47 25.44 -14.65
N MET A 166 -14.45 24.66 -13.56
CA MET A 166 -13.43 24.70 -12.52
C MET A 166 -12.41 23.56 -12.61
N SER A 167 -12.50 22.68 -13.62
CA SER A 167 -11.63 21.49 -13.78
C SER A 167 -10.11 21.76 -13.85
N GLY A 168 -9.68 23.00 -14.10
CA GLY A 168 -8.27 23.42 -14.06
C GLY A 168 -7.84 24.12 -12.77
N SER A 169 -8.75 24.27 -11.81
CA SER A 169 -8.46 24.88 -10.51
C SER A 169 -8.02 23.85 -9.48
N ARG A 170 -7.64 24.30 -8.29
CA ARG A 170 -7.16 23.44 -7.20
C ARG A 170 -7.96 23.67 -5.95
N ILE A 171 -8.40 22.58 -5.33
CA ILE A 171 -8.94 22.61 -3.97
C ILE A 171 -7.76 22.88 -3.03
N THR A 172 -7.89 23.90 -2.18
CA THR A 172 -6.86 24.30 -1.21
C THR A 172 -7.32 24.12 0.24
N ALA A 173 -8.61 23.90 0.46
CA ALA A 173 -9.15 23.40 1.72
C ALA A 173 -10.51 22.75 1.48
N LEU A 174 -10.80 21.67 2.19
CA LEU A 174 -12.09 20.99 2.17
C LEU A 174 -12.35 20.35 3.54
N SER A 175 -13.55 20.57 4.08
CA SER A 175 -14.02 19.88 5.28
C SER A 175 -15.25 19.05 4.95
N VAL A 176 -15.31 17.80 5.43
CA VAL A 176 -16.42 16.86 5.18
C VAL A 176 -16.76 16.14 6.47
N ALA A 177 -18.01 16.23 6.93
CA ALA A 177 -18.49 15.61 8.16
C ALA A 177 -17.63 15.93 9.41
N GLY A 178 -17.00 17.11 9.44
CA GLY A 178 -16.09 17.53 10.51
C GLY A 178 -14.69 16.91 10.44
N TYR A 179 -14.31 16.35 9.30
CA TYR A 179 -12.95 15.95 8.95
C TYR A 179 -12.36 16.94 7.96
N ASP A 180 -11.11 17.32 8.14
CA ASP A 180 -10.38 18.21 7.24
C ASP A 180 -9.50 17.38 6.31
N ALA A 181 -9.72 17.53 5.00
CA ALA A 181 -9.13 16.69 3.97
C ALA A 181 -7.72 17.16 3.59
N TYR A 182 -6.88 16.20 3.17
CA TYR A 182 -5.59 16.47 2.54
C TYR A 182 -5.81 17.02 1.14
N CYS A 183 -5.31 18.22 0.83
CA CYS A 183 -5.38 18.79 -0.52
C CYS A 183 -4.07 18.49 -1.25
N ASP A 184 -4.12 17.59 -2.24
CA ASP A 184 -2.95 17.13 -2.96
C ASP A 184 -2.46 18.24 -3.93
N PRO A 185 -1.26 18.81 -3.72
CA PRO A 185 -0.77 19.89 -4.56
C PRO A 185 -0.37 19.42 -5.97
N GLN A 186 -0.21 18.11 -6.20
CA GLN A 186 0.14 17.56 -7.50
C GLN A 186 -1.10 17.41 -8.39
N THR A 187 -2.17 16.82 -7.86
CA THR A 187 -3.40 16.60 -8.63
C THR A 187 -4.37 17.79 -8.56
N GLY A 188 -4.35 18.56 -7.46
CA GLY A 188 -5.33 19.61 -7.18
C GLY A 188 -6.62 19.10 -6.52
N ASP A 189 -6.69 17.81 -6.22
CA ASP A 189 -7.82 17.15 -5.57
C ASP A 189 -7.72 17.24 -4.04
N ALA A 190 -8.84 17.06 -3.35
CA ALA A 190 -8.85 16.79 -1.92
C ALA A 190 -9.10 15.31 -1.65
N GLN A 191 -8.39 14.74 -0.68
CA GLN A 191 -8.44 13.32 -0.34
C GLN A 191 -8.71 13.15 1.16
N LEU A 192 -9.53 12.15 1.50
CA LEU A 192 -9.91 11.87 2.87
C LEU A 192 -10.04 10.37 3.12
N ILE A 193 -9.48 9.88 4.22
CA ILE A 193 -9.69 8.52 4.70
C ILE A 193 -10.84 8.51 5.70
N MET A 194 -11.77 7.57 5.52
CA MET A 194 -12.95 7.40 6.36
C MET A 194 -13.02 5.99 6.93
N LEU A 195 -13.85 5.78 7.96
CA LEU A 195 -14.13 4.44 8.44
C LEU A 195 -15.09 3.74 7.48
N PRO A 196 -14.94 2.42 7.25
CA PRO A 196 -15.92 1.65 6.52
C PRO A 196 -17.31 1.76 7.18
N GLY A 197 -18.34 1.91 6.37
CA GLY A 197 -19.69 2.09 6.87
C GLY A 197 -20.74 2.04 5.76
N ASN A 198 -21.94 1.60 6.15
CA ASN A 198 -23.08 1.52 5.24
C ASN A 198 -23.83 2.85 5.09
N THR A 199 -23.49 3.85 5.91
CA THR A 199 -24.12 5.17 5.87
C THR A 199 -23.46 6.00 4.79
N GLU A 200 -24.25 6.40 3.79
CA GLU A 200 -23.83 7.38 2.81
C GLU A 200 -23.53 8.72 3.50
N ILE A 201 -22.49 9.42 3.04
CA ILE A 201 -22.23 10.78 3.51
C ILE A 201 -23.25 11.68 2.84
N ALA A 202 -24.12 12.32 3.62
CA ALA A 202 -25.09 13.26 3.07
C ALA A 202 -24.35 14.45 2.41
N PRO A 203 -24.79 14.98 1.26
CA PRO A 203 -24.15 16.14 0.62
C PRO A 203 -23.99 17.35 1.54
N GLU A 204 -24.91 17.52 2.50
CA GLU A 204 -24.90 18.58 3.52
C GLU A 204 -23.75 18.44 4.52
N ALA A 205 -23.11 17.26 4.59
CA ALA A 205 -21.93 17.05 5.39
C ALA A 205 -20.68 17.64 4.73
N ILE A 206 -20.70 17.92 3.42
CA ILE A 206 -19.60 18.64 2.76
C ILE A 206 -19.69 20.11 3.18
N GLY A 207 -18.67 20.53 3.91
CA GLY A 207 -18.53 21.85 4.48
C GLY A 207 -18.06 22.88 3.46
N THR A 208 -17.22 23.79 3.93
CA THR A 208 -16.60 24.81 3.09
C THR A 208 -15.60 24.18 2.12
N VAL A 209 -15.63 24.65 0.87
CA VAL A 209 -14.63 24.35 -0.16
C VAL A 209 -13.87 25.65 -0.47
N THR A 210 -12.55 25.63 -0.35
CA THR A 210 -11.69 26.74 -0.77
C THR A 210 -10.99 26.37 -2.05
N ILE A 211 -11.11 27.23 -3.08
CA ILE A 211 -10.49 27.03 -4.40
C ILE A 211 -9.60 28.22 -4.71
N GLY A 212 -8.32 27.97 -4.96
CA GLY A 212 -7.34 29.03 -5.24
C GLY A 212 -7.30 30.10 -4.15
N GLY A 213 -7.53 29.72 -2.88
CA GLY A 213 -7.57 30.65 -1.74
C GLY A 213 -8.89 31.40 -1.54
N GLN A 214 -9.91 31.18 -2.37
CA GLN A 214 -11.24 31.77 -2.19
C GLN A 214 -12.24 30.74 -1.69
N GLU A 215 -12.91 31.07 -0.59
CA GLU A 215 -14.03 30.29 -0.08
C GLU A 215 -15.19 30.32 -1.08
N ARG A 216 -15.75 29.14 -1.38
CA ARG A 216 -16.91 28.98 -2.26
C ARG A 216 -18.12 28.52 -1.44
N PRO A 217 -19.30 29.14 -1.65
CA PRO A 217 -20.52 28.71 -0.99
C PRO A 217 -20.91 27.30 -1.43
N ARG A 218 -21.72 26.61 -0.62
CA ARG A 218 -22.24 25.25 -0.88
C ARG A 218 -23.30 25.21 -1.99
N ASN A 219 -22.98 25.76 -3.15
CA ASN A 219 -23.84 25.76 -4.33
C ASN A 219 -23.35 24.74 -5.36
N PHE A 220 -22.82 23.61 -4.90
CA PHE A 220 -22.28 22.58 -5.77
C PHE A 220 -23.17 21.34 -5.82
N VAL A 221 -23.15 20.65 -6.96
CA VAL A 221 -23.94 19.44 -7.18
C VAL A 221 -23.08 18.20 -6.97
N VAL A 222 -23.48 17.34 -6.03
CA VAL A 222 -22.89 16.01 -5.83
C VAL A 222 -23.85 14.96 -6.39
N LYS A 223 -23.37 14.14 -7.33
CA LYS A 223 -24.23 13.20 -8.06
C LYS A 223 -24.78 12.08 -7.19
N THR A 224 -23.97 11.46 -6.33
CA THR A 224 -24.38 10.48 -5.29
C THR A 224 -23.17 10.20 -4.41
N MET A 225 -23.37 9.96 -3.11
CA MET A 225 -22.28 9.56 -2.19
C MET A 225 -22.41 8.05 -1.93
N PRO A 226 -21.43 7.23 -2.32
CA PRO A 226 -21.54 5.78 -2.20
C PRO A 226 -21.39 5.30 -0.75
N ALA A 227 -21.85 4.07 -0.48
CA ALA A 227 -21.50 3.36 0.73
C ALA A 227 -19.97 3.17 0.82
N LEU A 228 -19.40 3.45 2.00
CA LEU A 228 -17.96 3.51 2.20
C LEU A 228 -17.41 2.12 2.48
N LYS A 229 -16.88 1.47 1.46
CA LYS A 229 -16.32 0.11 1.56
C LYS A 229 -14.82 0.12 1.78
N ALA A 230 -14.34 -0.78 2.64
CA ALA A 230 -12.91 -1.00 2.84
C ALA A 230 -12.21 -1.27 1.50
N GLY A 231 -11.04 -0.65 1.30
CA GLY A 231 -10.24 -0.87 0.11
C GLY A 231 -10.71 -0.12 -1.15
N GLU A 232 -11.84 0.56 -1.12
CA GLU A 232 -12.34 1.31 -2.28
C GLU A 232 -11.86 2.78 -2.26
N ASN A 233 -11.79 3.39 -3.45
CA ASN A 233 -11.71 4.84 -3.61
C ASN A 233 -12.98 5.32 -4.30
N HIS A 234 -13.58 6.38 -3.75
CA HIS A 234 -14.78 6.98 -4.28
C HIS A 234 -14.47 8.40 -4.75
N THR A 235 -14.54 8.61 -6.05
CA THR A 235 -14.34 9.93 -6.65
C THR A 235 -15.66 10.70 -6.68
N ILE A 236 -15.63 11.91 -6.13
CA ILE A 236 -16.75 12.82 -5.98
C ILE A 236 -16.43 14.07 -6.80
N GLU A 237 -17.24 14.31 -7.82
CA GLU A 237 -17.13 15.52 -8.64
C GLU A 237 -17.84 16.69 -7.94
N ILE A 238 -17.14 17.80 -7.77
CA ILE A 238 -17.69 19.07 -7.31
C ILE A 238 -17.82 20.00 -8.52
N ASN A 239 -19.06 20.37 -8.86
CA ASN A 239 -19.38 21.34 -9.91
C ASN A 239 -20.01 22.59 -9.30
N PHE A 240 -19.57 23.77 -9.74
CA PHE A 240 -20.12 25.08 -9.38
C PHE A 240 -20.84 25.72 -10.57
#